data_AF-A0A5B7BHH8-F1
#
_entry.id   AF-A0A5B7BHH8-F1
#
_cell.length_a   1.000
_cell.length_b   1.000
_cell.length_c   1.000
_cell.angle_alpha   90.00
_cell.angle_beta   90.00
_cell.angle_gamma   90.00
#
_symmetry.space_group_name_H-M   'P 1'
#
loop_
_entity.id
_entity.type
_entity.pdbx_description
1 polymer ?
#
loop_
_entity_poly.entity_id
_entity_poly.type
_entity_poly.pdbx_seq_one_letter_code
_entity_poly.pdbx_strand_id
1 'polypeptide(L)'
;MDSSSLLSFFSTLKPPLLSSSITYCRSRRSMRPSMELSAFSYQKFIHFALDETKRRTHLVPSPLQENFSSMMAMDGKTELQMLSFQAPKIRLLRSLYIEGDDAMQVLDFAAFPEPEFDLPIFCANFFTTATINIVVLDLNPLHDVINRRDYKEKYYKSLMPLGLKYAELLPWGGKITSESLRFFSPIVIWTKFSSSHDRHSVLYSAFMDYYKAWLELMDDAAEETDTSQIICNCEAQHRYLIWRAEKVGALCSYKAFVTFINFIKASSSCD
;
A
#
# COMPACT_ATOMS: atom_id res chain seq x y z
N MET A 1 19.13 31.24 17.89
CA MET A 1 20.16 32.08 18.51
C MET A 1 20.09 31.86 20.02
N ASP A 2 20.95 31.06 20.66
CA ASP A 2 22.00 30.17 20.15
C ASP A 2 22.18 29.02 21.17
N SER A 3 22.22 27.77 20.72
CA SER A 3 23.46 26.99 20.51
C SER A 3 24.19 26.70 21.84
N SER A 4 23.94 25.56 22.48
CA SER A 4 24.54 24.23 22.20
C SER A 4 25.96 24.05 22.75
N SER A 5 26.16 23.07 23.63
CA SER A 5 27.31 22.15 23.64
C SER A 5 27.32 21.30 24.94
N LEU A 6 27.33 19.98 24.79
CA LEU A 6 27.91 19.09 25.79
C LEU A 6 28.93 18.20 25.09
N LEU A 7 30.18 18.38 25.52
CA LEU A 7 31.40 17.69 25.10
C LEU A 7 31.32 16.22 25.58
N SER A 8 31.49 15.20 24.73
CA SER A 8 32.72 14.70 24.10
C SER A 8 33.77 14.11 25.07
N PHE A 9 33.74 12.78 25.23
CA PHE A 9 34.76 11.86 25.78
C PHE A 9 34.30 10.43 25.38
N PHE A 10 35.08 9.37 25.15
CA PHE A 10 36.52 9.06 24.95
C PHE A 10 36.54 7.80 24.03
N SER A 11 37.60 7.35 23.32
CA SER A 11 38.96 7.85 23.06
C SER A 11 39.53 7.19 21.78
N THR A 12 40.62 7.74 21.24
CA THR A 12 41.44 7.22 20.13
C THR A 12 42.08 5.83 20.33
N LEU A 13 42.18 5.03 19.28
CA LEU A 13 43.20 3.98 19.12
C LEU A 13 43.87 4.08 17.74
N LYS A 14 45.21 4.04 17.70
CA LYS A 14 46.04 3.99 16.48
C LYS A 14 46.67 2.59 16.31
N PRO A 15 47.06 2.20 15.09
CA PRO A 15 47.43 0.81 14.77
C PRO A 15 48.91 0.49 15.02
N PRO A 16 49.27 -0.80 15.17
CA PRO A 16 50.65 -1.29 15.03
C PRO A 16 51.01 -1.59 13.57
N LEU A 17 52.31 -1.53 13.25
CA LEU A 17 52.88 -1.75 11.92
C LEU A 17 53.27 -3.20 11.64
N LEU A 18 53.59 -3.45 10.36
CA LEU A 18 53.91 -4.71 9.68
C LEU A 18 54.64 -5.81 10.49
N SER A 19 54.27 -7.06 10.17
CA SER A 19 55.21 -8.18 10.06
C SER A 19 54.93 -8.92 8.74
N SER A 20 55.98 -9.13 7.94
CA SER A 20 55.91 -9.79 6.63
C SER A 20 56.21 -11.29 6.75
N SER A 21 55.42 -12.16 6.10
CA SER A 21 55.83 -13.54 5.80
C SER A 21 55.04 -14.18 4.65
N ILE A 22 55.76 -14.37 3.53
CA ILE A 22 55.74 -15.48 2.57
C ILE A 22 54.40 -16.08 2.11
N THR A 23 54.22 -16.00 0.79
CA THR A 23 53.18 -16.59 -0.06
C THR A 23 52.93 -18.09 0.14
N TYR A 24 51.65 -18.48 0.20
CA TYR A 24 51.21 -19.81 -0.25
C TYR A 24 49.89 -19.72 -1.02
N CYS A 25 49.97 -19.73 -2.35
CA CYS A 25 48.79 -19.73 -3.21
C CYS A 25 48.07 -21.09 -3.13
N ARG A 26 46.97 -21.17 -2.38
CA ARG A 26 46.03 -22.29 -2.44
C ARG A 26 44.64 -21.78 -2.81
N SER A 27 44.24 -22.07 -4.05
CA SER A 27 42.90 -21.77 -4.56
C SER A 27 41.85 -22.51 -3.74
N ARG A 28 41.24 -21.83 -2.77
CA ARG A 28 39.95 -22.22 -2.22
C ARG A 28 38.89 -21.55 -3.09
N ARG A 29 38.16 -22.35 -3.87
CA ARG A 29 36.89 -21.91 -4.45
C ARG A 29 35.98 -21.50 -3.29
N SER A 30 35.86 -20.19 -3.08
CA SER A 30 34.80 -19.65 -2.24
C SER A 30 33.49 -19.92 -2.95
N MET A 31 32.80 -20.98 -2.52
CA MET A 31 31.37 -21.11 -2.78
C MET A 31 30.71 -19.96 -2.05
N ARG A 32 30.51 -18.85 -2.76
CA ARG A 32 29.53 -17.85 -2.34
C ARG A 32 28.23 -18.63 -2.09
N PRO A 33 27.58 -18.49 -0.93
CA PRO A 33 26.18 -18.86 -0.84
C PRO A 33 25.48 -18.06 -1.93
N SER A 34 24.92 -18.77 -2.90
CA SER A 34 23.88 -18.19 -3.75
C SER A 34 22.69 -17.99 -2.82
N MET A 35 22.69 -16.88 -2.08
CA MET A 35 21.47 -16.38 -1.48
C MET A 35 20.52 -16.14 -2.65
N GLU A 36 19.54 -17.03 -2.78
CA GLU A 36 18.31 -16.74 -3.49
C GLU A 36 17.63 -15.60 -2.74
N LEU A 37 18.08 -14.39 -3.03
CA LEU A 37 17.28 -13.18 -2.87
C LEU A 37 16.07 -13.39 -3.78
N SER A 38 15.00 -13.94 -3.21
CA SER A 38 13.69 -13.91 -3.88
C SER A 38 13.43 -12.44 -4.21
N ALA A 39 13.39 -12.15 -5.51
CA ALA A 39 13.21 -10.79 -5.98
C ALA A 39 11.94 -10.24 -5.34
N PHE A 40 12.05 -9.05 -4.74
CA PHE A 40 10.88 -8.41 -4.15
C PHE A 40 9.84 -8.19 -5.27
N SER A 41 8.63 -8.68 -5.06
CA SER A 41 7.49 -8.51 -5.97
C SER A 41 6.24 -8.17 -5.17
N TYR A 42 5.42 -7.26 -5.70
CA TYR A 42 4.10 -6.99 -5.13
C TYR A 42 3.07 -8.08 -5.37
N GLN A 43 3.30 -9.05 -6.28
CA GLN A 43 2.38 -10.19 -6.47
C GLN A 43 2.15 -10.98 -5.17
N LYS A 44 3.16 -11.10 -4.30
CA LYS A 44 2.99 -11.78 -2.99
C LYS A 44 2.00 -11.05 -2.05
N PHE A 45 1.85 -9.73 -2.20
CA PHE A 45 0.88 -8.93 -1.44
C PHE A 45 -0.54 -9.23 -1.94
N ILE A 46 -0.71 -9.29 -3.26
CA ILE A 46 -1.98 -9.64 -3.91
C ILE A 46 -2.39 -11.07 -3.54
N HIS A 47 -1.49 -12.05 -3.66
CA HIS A 47 -1.78 -13.45 -3.30
C HIS A 47 -2.18 -13.59 -1.83
N PHE A 48 -1.41 -13.00 -0.90
CA PHE A 48 -1.76 -12.98 0.51
C PHE A 48 -3.16 -12.40 0.74
N ALA A 49 -3.47 -11.24 0.15
CA ALA A 49 -4.75 -10.59 0.33
C ALA A 49 -5.90 -11.48 -0.19
N LEU A 50 -5.80 -11.98 -1.42
CA LEU A 50 -6.82 -12.87 -1.99
C LEU A 50 -7.01 -14.15 -1.17
N ASP A 51 -5.95 -14.73 -0.64
CA ASP A 51 -6.05 -15.96 0.16
C ASP A 51 -6.62 -15.73 1.56
N GLU A 52 -6.30 -14.62 2.22
CA GLU A 52 -6.96 -14.25 3.48
C GLU A 52 -8.45 -13.91 3.27
N THR A 53 -8.81 -13.22 2.18
CA THR A 53 -10.22 -12.93 1.86
C THR A 53 -11.02 -14.20 1.58
N LYS A 54 -10.49 -15.14 0.78
CA LYS A 54 -11.15 -16.42 0.46
C LYS A 54 -11.43 -17.30 1.69
N ARG A 55 -10.70 -17.10 2.80
CA ARG A 55 -10.96 -17.81 4.07
C ARG A 55 -12.14 -17.23 4.84
N ARG A 56 -12.51 -15.97 4.60
CA ARG A 56 -13.61 -15.28 5.29
C ARG A 56 -14.87 -15.15 4.44
N THR A 57 -14.72 -15.05 3.11
CA THR A 57 -15.85 -14.87 2.19
C THR A 57 -15.58 -15.45 0.80
N HIS A 58 -16.64 -15.66 0.01
CA HIS A 58 -16.54 -16.18 -1.35
C HIS A 58 -16.27 -15.06 -2.36
N LEU A 59 -15.08 -15.03 -2.96
CA LEU A 59 -14.73 -14.13 -4.05
C LEU A 59 -15.23 -14.67 -5.39
N VAL A 60 -16.00 -13.86 -6.11
CA VAL A 60 -16.44 -14.09 -7.50
C VAL A 60 -15.72 -13.08 -8.41
N PRO A 61 -15.27 -13.44 -9.63
CA PRO A 61 -14.72 -12.47 -10.57
C PRO A 61 -15.72 -11.34 -10.89
N SER A 62 -15.25 -10.10 -10.91
CA SER A 62 -16.07 -8.95 -11.32
C SER A 62 -16.29 -8.95 -12.84
N PRO A 63 -17.40 -8.39 -13.38
CA PRO A 63 -17.54 -8.13 -14.81
C PRO A 63 -16.41 -7.27 -15.41
N LEU A 64 -15.72 -6.49 -14.59
CA LEU A 64 -14.51 -5.77 -15.01
C LEU A 64 -13.38 -6.70 -15.46
N GLN A 65 -13.32 -7.94 -14.96
CA GLN A 65 -12.25 -8.89 -15.25
C GLN A 65 -12.20 -9.31 -16.72
N GLU A 66 -13.34 -9.31 -17.41
CA GLU A 66 -13.44 -9.63 -18.84
C GLU A 66 -12.74 -8.58 -19.70
N ASN A 67 -12.82 -7.30 -19.29
CA ASN A 67 -12.30 -6.15 -20.01
C ASN A 67 -10.92 -5.69 -19.51
N PHE A 68 -10.57 -6.02 -18.26
CA PHE A 68 -9.38 -5.55 -17.55
C PHE A 68 -8.67 -6.71 -16.82
N SER A 69 -7.93 -7.53 -17.59
CA SER A 69 -7.18 -8.69 -17.07
C SER A 69 -5.66 -8.53 -17.23
N SER A 70 -5.18 -8.35 -18.46
CA SER A 70 -3.82 -7.91 -18.76
C SER A 70 -3.84 -6.88 -19.89
N MET A 71 -2.92 -5.92 -19.83
CA MET A 71 -2.70 -4.96 -20.90
C MET A 71 -1.20 -4.67 -21.08
N MET A 72 -0.70 -4.78 -22.30
CA MET A 72 0.64 -4.28 -22.62
C MET A 72 0.64 -2.76 -22.75
N ALA A 73 1.66 -2.12 -22.18
CA ALA A 73 1.91 -0.71 -22.39
C ALA A 73 2.27 -0.41 -23.86
N MET A 74 2.12 0.85 -24.27
CA MET A 74 2.33 1.31 -25.65
C MET A 74 3.78 1.15 -26.18
N ASP A 75 4.74 0.82 -25.30
CA ASP A 75 6.12 0.51 -25.66
C ASP A 75 6.35 -0.99 -25.94
N GLY A 76 5.36 -1.85 -25.68
CA GLY A 76 5.45 -3.30 -25.82
C GLY A 76 6.34 -4.00 -24.79
N LYS A 77 6.79 -3.30 -23.74
CA LYS A 77 7.74 -3.81 -22.74
C LYS A 77 7.12 -4.07 -21.38
N THR A 78 6.24 -3.17 -20.94
CA THR A 78 5.65 -3.21 -19.59
C THR A 78 4.29 -3.89 -19.65
N GLU A 79 4.07 -4.94 -18.84
CA GLU A 79 2.76 -5.55 -18.66
C GLU A 79 2.03 -4.92 -17.44
N LEU A 80 0.76 -4.61 -17.62
CA LEU A 80 -0.17 -4.20 -16.55
C LEU A 80 -1.08 -5.39 -16.25
N GLN A 81 -0.92 -5.99 -15.07
CA GLN A 81 -1.74 -7.11 -14.62
C GLN A 81 -2.87 -6.60 -13.72
N MET A 82 -4.12 -6.92 -14.07
CA MET A 82 -5.31 -6.42 -13.39
C MET A 82 -6.19 -7.59 -12.91
N LEU A 83 -6.59 -7.52 -11.64
CA LEU A 83 -7.54 -8.45 -11.04
C LEU A 83 -8.68 -7.67 -10.39
N SER A 84 -9.89 -8.22 -10.46
CA SER A 84 -11.11 -7.63 -9.97
C SER A 84 -12.10 -8.72 -9.53
N PHE A 85 -12.61 -8.59 -8.31
CA PHE A 85 -13.51 -9.55 -7.66
C PHE A 85 -14.59 -8.82 -6.87
N GLN A 86 -15.67 -9.54 -6.57
CA GLN A 86 -16.78 -9.11 -5.72
C GLN A 86 -17.04 -10.17 -4.65
N ALA A 87 -17.68 -9.77 -3.55
CA ALA A 87 -18.14 -10.64 -2.47
C ALA A 87 -19.33 -10.00 -1.74
N PRO A 88 -20.09 -10.73 -0.90
CA PRO A 88 -21.32 -10.22 -0.26
C PRO A 88 -21.22 -8.90 0.52
N LYS A 89 -20.04 -8.50 1.03
CA LYS A 89 -19.80 -7.19 1.66
C LYS A 89 -18.83 -6.30 0.86
N ILE A 90 -18.38 -6.75 -0.31
CA ILE A 90 -17.31 -6.13 -1.10
C ILE A 90 -17.77 -5.92 -2.55
N ARG A 91 -18.26 -4.72 -2.84
CA ARG A 91 -18.63 -4.26 -4.19
C ARG A 91 -17.56 -4.48 -5.23
N LEU A 92 -16.31 -4.18 -4.86
CA LEU A 92 -15.15 -4.36 -5.73
C LEU A 92 -13.84 -4.44 -4.94
N LEU A 93 -13.26 -5.64 -4.89
CA LEU A 93 -11.86 -5.88 -4.56
C LEU A 93 -11.06 -5.84 -5.86
N ARG A 94 -9.99 -5.04 -5.95
CA ARG A 94 -9.20 -4.96 -7.18
C ARG A 94 -7.72 -4.74 -6.92
N SER A 95 -6.91 -5.13 -7.92
CA SER A 95 -5.49 -4.84 -7.96
C SER A 95 -5.04 -4.46 -9.37
N LEU A 96 -4.17 -3.45 -9.49
CA LEU A 96 -3.27 -3.25 -10.62
C LEU A 96 -1.83 -3.50 -10.13
N TYR A 97 -1.17 -4.46 -10.76
CA TYR A 97 0.27 -4.67 -10.64
C TYR A 97 0.96 -4.24 -11.94
N ILE A 98 2.09 -3.57 -11.81
CA ILE A 98 2.97 -3.25 -12.94
C ILE A 98 4.38 -3.67 -12.56
N GLU A 99 5.03 -4.41 -13.45
CA GLU A 99 6.46 -4.70 -13.42
C GLU A 99 7.09 -4.16 -14.70
N GLY A 100 8.12 -3.32 -14.54
CA GLY A 100 8.82 -2.69 -15.65
C GLY A 100 10.34 -2.70 -15.47
N ASP A 101 11.03 -2.08 -16.42
CA ASP A 101 12.49 -1.97 -16.45
C ASP A 101 13.06 -1.30 -15.16
N ASP A 102 14.35 -1.50 -14.89
CA ASP A 102 15.12 -0.87 -13.79
C ASP A 102 14.52 -1.07 -12.38
N ALA A 103 13.97 -2.26 -12.13
CA ALA A 103 13.30 -2.64 -10.88
C ALA A 103 12.13 -1.72 -10.52
N MET A 104 11.46 -1.13 -11.51
CA MET A 104 10.22 -0.40 -11.32
C MET A 104 9.08 -1.39 -11.03
N GLN A 105 8.41 -1.22 -9.88
CA GLN A 105 7.19 -1.95 -9.57
C GLN A 105 6.11 -1.03 -9.00
N VAL A 106 4.86 -1.27 -9.37
CA VAL A 106 3.69 -0.53 -8.90
C VAL A 106 2.64 -1.50 -8.37
N LEU A 107 2.00 -1.13 -7.26
CA LEU A 107 0.78 -1.74 -6.75
C LEU A 107 -0.25 -0.64 -6.49
N ASP A 108 -1.42 -0.71 -7.15
CA ASP A 108 -2.68 -0.20 -6.59
C ASP A 108 -3.47 -1.44 -6.16
N PHE A 109 -3.79 -1.55 -4.88
CA PHE A 109 -4.69 -2.58 -4.38
C PHE A 109 -5.68 -1.90 -3.44
N ALA A 110 -6.97 -2.18 -3.62
CA ALA A 110 -7.98 -1.60 -2.75
C ALA A 110 -9.29 -2.38 -2.77
N ALA A 111 -10.02 -2.30 -1.66
CA ALA A 111 -11.31 -2.93 -1.45
C ALA A 111 -12.38 -1.88 -1.19
N PHE A 112 -13.40 -1.85 -2.04
CA PHE A 112 -14.60 -1.03 -1.85
C PHE A 112 -15.72 -1.90 -1.26
N PRO A 113 -16.33 -1.52 -0.13
CA PRO A 113 -17.47 -2.23 0.42
C PRO A 113 -18.74 -1.97 -0.43
N GLU A 114 -19.77 -2.79 -0.23
CA GLU A 114 -21.12 -2.40 -0.68
C GLU A 114 -21.64 -1.19 0.12
N PRO A 115 -22.51 -0.32 -0.46
CA PRO A 115 -23.01 0.88 0.23
C PRO A 115 -23.74 0.61 1.56
N GLU A 116 -24.29 -0.58 1.73
CA GLU A 116 -24.93 -1.07 2.96
C GLU A 116 -23.91 -1.29 4.10
N PHE A 117 -22.61 -1.36 3.82
CA PHE A 117 -21.56 -1.46 4.84
C PHE A 117 -20.70 -0.18 4.80
N ASP A 118 -20.78 0.65 5.84
CA ASP A 118 -20.04 1.92 5.96
C ASP A 118 -18.53 1.75 6.25
N LEU A 119 -17.97 0.61 5.88
CA LEU A 119 -16.57 0.24 6.08
C LEU A 119 -15.60 1.29 5.49
N PRO A 120 -14.44 1.49 6.12
CA PRO A 120 -13.32 2.17 5.48
C PRO A 120 -12.93 1.49 4.17
N ILE A 121 -12.45 2.26 3.20
CA ILE A 121 -11.90 1.75 1.94
C ILE A 121 -10.45 1.31 2.21
N PHE A 122 -10.17 0.01 2.09
CA PHE A 122 -8.77 -0.45 2.15
C PHE A 122 -8.01 0.09 0.95
N CYS A 123 -6.82 0.64 1.16
CA CYS A 123 -6.03 1.28 0.12
C CYS A 123 -4.53 1.04 0.31
N ALA A 124 -3.90 0.45 -0.71
CA ALA A 124 -2.46 0.28 -0.81
C ALA A 124 -1.99 0.80 -2.18
N ASN A 125 -1.25 1.92 -2.16
CA ASN A 125 -0.64 2.54 -3.33
C ASN A 125 0.88 2.58 -3.15
N PHE A 126 1.57 1.64 -3.77
CA PHE A 126 3.02 1.49 -3.67
C PHE A 126 3.67 1.74 -5.03
N PHE A 127 4.71 2.57 -5.04
CA PHE A 127 5.57 2.82 -6.19
C PHE A 127 7.02 2.60 -5.77
N THR A 128 7.73 1.73 -6.46
CA THR A 128 9.11 1.35 -6.17
C THR A 128 9.98 1.49 -7.41
N THR A 129 11.21 1.94 -7.21
CA THR A 129 12.32 1.86 -8.17
C THR A 129 13.53 1.20 -7.50
N ALA A 130 14.61 0.99 -8.26
CA ALA A 130 15.90 0.56 -7.73
C ALA A 130 16.42 1.37 -6.51
N THR A 131 16.01 2.64 -6.35
CA THR A 131 16.55 3.53 -5.29
C THR A 131 15.52 4.00 -4.25
N ILE A 132 14.26 4.19 -4.62
CA ILE A 132 13.25 4.80 -3.74
C ILE A 132 11.91 4.07 -3.79
N ASN A 133 11.21 4.10 -2.67
CA ASN A 133 9.85 3.60 -2.49
C ASN A 133 9.00 4.80 -2.05
N ILE A 134 7.82 4.94 -2.63
CA ILE A 134 6.78 5.90 -2.26
C ILE A 134 5.53 5.08 -1.95
N VAL A 135 5.02 5.19 -0.73
CA VAL A 135 4.00 4.29 -0.18
C VAL A 135 2.91 5.09 0.49
N VAL A 136 1.67 4.78 0.12
CA VAL A 136 0.45 5.07 0.89
C VAL A 136 -0.18 3.72 1.24
N LEU A 137 -0.33 3.41 2.53
CA LEU A 137 -1.14 2.29 3.02
C LEU A 137 -2.11 2.83 4.07
N ASP A 138 -3.41 2.59 3.88
CA ASP A 138 -4.44 3.13 4.76
C ASP A 138 -5.74 2.31 4.72
N LEU A 139 -6.56 2.49 5.74
CA LEU A 139 -7.98 2.20 5.74
C LEU A 139 -8.67 3.57 5.59
N ASN A 140 -8.79 4.07 4.36
CA ASN A 140 -9.30 5.41 4.10
C ASN A 140 -10.75 5.54 4.63
N PRO A 141 -11.06 6.55 5.46
CA PRO A 141 -12.39 6.69 6.04
C PRO A 141 -13.43 7.01 4.96
N LEU A 142 -14.59 6.36 5.05
CA LEU A 142 -15.73 6.69 4.19
C LEU A 142 -16.29 8.07 4.56
N HIS A 143 -16.41 8.35 5.86
CA HIS A 143 -16.94 9.61 6.39
C HIS A 143 -15.86 10.42 7.13
N ASP A 144 -15.91 11.75 7.00
CA ASP A 144 -14.89 12.67 7.53
C ASP A 144 -14.66 12.53 9.04
N VAL A 145 -13.55 11.90 9.43
CA VAL A 145 -13.13 11.64 10.81
C VAL A 145 -12.75 12.88 11.61
N ILE A 146 -12.64 14.07 10.99
CA ILE A 146 -12.45 15.34 11.71
C ILE A 146 -13.77 15.77 12.35
N ASN A 147 -14.88 15.64 11.62
CA ASN A 147 -16.20 16.11 12.03
C ASN A 147 -17.11 14.98 12.56
N ARG A 148 -17.04 13.77 12.00
CA ARG A 148 -17.75 12.56 12.42
C ARG A 148 -16.95 11.78 13.46
N ARG A 149 -17.00 12.25 14.71
CA ARG A 149 -16.31 11.62 15.85
C ARG A 149 -16.84 10.21 16.15
N ASP A 150 -18.13 9.99 15.94
CA ASP A 150 -18.80 8.69 15.97
C ASP A 150 -18.18 7.68 15.01
N TYR A 151 -18.05 8.05 13.73
CA TYR A 151 -17.41 7.20 12.72
C TYR A 151 -15.93 6.95 13.02
N LYS A 152 -15.22 7.98 13.48
CA LYS A 152 -13.81 7.86 13.90
C LYS A 152 -13.64 6.86 15.04
N GLU A 153 -14.46 6.97 16.08
CA GLU A 153 -14.37 6.11 17.26
C GLU A 153 -14.79 4.67 16.95
N LYS A 154 -15.78 4.47 16.06
CA LYS A 154 -16.22 3.16 15.57
C LYS A 154 -15.07 2.38 14.91
N TYR A 155 -14.32 3.02 14.00
CA TYR A 155 -13.36 2.32 13.14
C TYR A 155 -11.89 2.44 13.53
N TYR A 156 -11.45 3.52 14.18
CA TYR A 156 -10.01 3.80 14.35
C TYR A 156 -9.53 3.74 15.80
N LYS A 157 -10.42 3.78 16.79
CA LYS A 157 -10.04 3.77 18.22
C LYS A 157 -9.21 2.54 18.59
N SER A 158 -9.62 1.35 18.14
CA SER A 158 -8.91 0.08 18.34
C SER A 158 -7.63 -0.03 17.51
N LEU A 159 -7.55 0.68 16.37
CA LEU A 159 -6.45 0.59 15.42
C LEU A 159 -5.30 1.59 15.71
N MET A 160 -5.46 2.54 16.62
CA MET A 160 -4.39 3.49 16.99
C MET A 160 -3.04 2.81 17.34
N PRO A 161 -2.98 1.68 18.08
CA PRO A 161 -1.71 0.98 18.34
C PRO A 161 -1.06 0.40 17.08
N LEU A 162 -1.86 -0.04 16.09
CA LEU A 162 -1.36 -0.52 14.80
C LEU A 162 -0.73 0.62 14.00
N GLY A 163 -1.38 1.79 13.96
CA GLY A 163 -0.81 2.99 13.34
C GLY A 163 0.50 3.44 13.98
N LEU A 164 0.56 3.47 15.32
CA LEU A 164 1.77 3.83 16.07
C LEU A 164 2.93 2.86 15.80
N LYS A 165 2.69 1.55 15.84
CA LYS A 165 3.68 0.50 15.54
C LYS A 165 4.40 0.76 14.21
N TYR A 166 3.66 1.11 13.16
CA TYR A 166 4.26 1.32 11.83
C TYR A 166 4.77 2.75 11.60
N ALA A 167 4.27 3.76 12.32
CA ALA A 167 4.84 5.11 12.33
C ALA A 167 6.24 5.16 12.96
N GLU A 168 6.54 4.29 13.93
CA GLU A 168 7.90 4.13 14.48
C GLU A 168 8.86 3.44 13.51
N LEU A 169 8.34 2.52 12.68
CA LEU A 169 9.15 1.71 11.77
C LEU A 169 9.37 2.36 10.40
N LEU A 170 8.41 3.13 9.87
CA LEU A 170 8.43 3.71 8.53
C LEU A 170 8.47 5.25 8.59
N PRO A 171 9.48 5.92 8.00
CA PRO A 171 9.65 7.36 8.12
C PRO A 171 8.58 8.14 7.36
N TRP A 172 8.11 9.25 7.91
CA TRP A 172 7.07 10.07 7.29
C TRP A 172 7.48 10.63 5.90
N GLY A 173 6.63 10.46 4.89
CA GLY A 173 6.92 10.77 3.47
C GLY A 173 6.98 12.26 3.09
N GLY A 174 6.81 13.16 4.07
CA GLY A 174 6.82 14.62 3.91
C GLY A 174 5.42 15.25 3.88
N LYS A 175 5.31 16.49 3.40
CA LYS A 175 4.04 17.24 3.41
C LYS A 175 2.94 16.52 2.60
N ILE A 176 1.74 16.47 3.17
CA ILE A 176 0.49 16.06 2.51
C ILE A 176 -0.34 17.33 2.24
N THR A 177 -1.13 17.37 1.17
CA THR A 177 -2.02 18.52 0.88
C THR A 177 -3.22 18.54 1.85
N SER A 178 -3.74 19.73 2.16
CA SER A 178 -4.94 19.89 2.99
C SER A 178 -6.19 19.24 2.39
N GLU A 179 -6.19 19.00 1.08
CA GLU A 179 -7.26 18.28 0.38
C GLU A 179 -7.14 16.77 0.59
N SER A 180 -5.94 16.19 0.42
CA SER A 180 -5.68 14.76 0.65
C SER A 180 -5.96 14.32 2.08
N LEU A 181 -5.72 15.20 3.07
CA LEU A 181 -6.01 14.91 4.49
C LEU A 181 -7.49 14.63 4.78
N ARG A 182 -8.43 14.99 3.90
CA ARG A 182 -9.86 14.66 4.05
C ARG A 182 -10.19 13.19 3.81
N PHE A 183 -9.28 12.46 3.15
CA PHE A 183 -9.46 11.07 2.73
C PHE A 183 -8.47 10.11 3.41
N PHE A 184 -7.65 10.61 4.32
CA PHE A 184 -6.70 9.80 5.09
C PHE A 184 -7.15 9.60 6.52
N SER A 185 -6.92 8.40 7.04
CA SER A 185 -7.27 8.05 8.42
C SER A 185 -6.21 8.54 9.42
N PRO A 186 -6.51 8.46 10.74
CA PRO A 186 -5.51 8.68 11.79
C PRO A 186 -4.35 7.68 11.81
N ILE A 187 -4.44 6.57 11.06
CA ILE A 187 -3.44 5.50 11.00
C ILE A 187 -2.75 5.41 9.62
N VAL A 188 -2.88 6.41 8.75
CA VAL A 188 -2.28 6.41 7.41
C VAL A 188 -0.76 6.24 7.46
N ILE A 189 -0.24 5.26 6.72
CA ILE A 189 1.20 5.13 6.44
C ILE A 189 1.47 5.85 5.13
N TRP A 190 1.90 7.11 5.24
CA TRP A 190 2.52 7.86 4.15
C TRP A 190 4.03 7.88 4.36
N THR A 191 4.78 7.14 3.55
CA THR A 191 6.22 6.97 3.74
C THR A 191 7.01 7.04 2.43
N LYS A 192 8.28 7.47 2.56
CA LYS A 192 9.29 7.42 1.50
C LYS A 192 10.59 6.88 2.08
N PHE A 193 11.17 5.85 1.47
CA PHE A 193 12.39 5.22 1.95
C PHE A 193 13.22 4.59 0.83
N SER A 194 14.53 4.41 1.08
CA SER A 194 15.45 3.78 0.15
C SER A 194 15.26 2.26 0.06
N SER A 195 15.32 1.73 -1.16
CA SER A 195 15.09 0.30 -1.44
C SER A 195 16.10 -0.58 -0.71
N SER A 196 15.58 -1.52 0.10
CA SER A 196 16.36 -2.47 0.89
C SER A 196 15.45 -3.59 1.41
N HIS A 197 16.01 -4.80 1.51
CA HIS A 197 15.26 -6.00 1.92
C HIS A 197 14.49 -5.80 3.24
N ASP A 198 15.11 -5.20 4.25
CA ASP A 198 14.50 -5.02 5.57
C ASP A 198 13.32 -4.04 5.51
N ARG A 199 13.43 -2.95 4.72
CA ARG A 199 12.34 -2.01 4.50
C ARG A 199 11.18 -2.64 3.73
N HIS A 200 11.49 -3.48 2.74
CA HIS A 200 10.50 -4.27 2.01
C HIS A 200 9.81 -5.33 2.87
N SER A 201 10.50 -5.90 3.86
CA SER A 201 9.94 -6.82 4.86
C SER A 201 9.01 -6.12 5.85
N VAL A 202 9.40 -4.92 6.32
CA VAL A 202 8.54 -4.05 7.14
C VAL A 202 7.28 -3.64 6.37
N LEU A 203 7.41 -3.22 5.10
CA LEU A 203 6.26 -2.86 4.25
C LEU A 203 5.30 -4.05 4.05
N TYR A 204 5.83 -5.25 3.82
CA TYR A 204 5.00 -6.45 3.67
C TYR A 204 4.27 -6.79 4.98
N SER A 205 4.95 -6.69 6.12
CA SER A 205 4.33 -6.84 7.44
C SER A 205 3.22 -5.81 7.69
N ALA A 206 3.46 -4.54 7.34
CA ALA A 206 2.47 -3.47 7.46
C ALA A 206 1.21 -3.76 6.63
N PHE A 207 1.38 -4.17 5.37
CA PHE A 207 0.27 -4.56 4.50
C PHE A 207 -0.52 -5.73 5.07
N MET A 208 0.16 -6.78 5.57
CA MET A 208 -0.51 -7.95 6.15
C MET A 208 -1.35 -7.57 7.37
N ASP A 209 -0.81 -6.77 8.29
CA ASP A 209 -1.51 -6.36 9.51
C ASP A 209 -2.68 -5.42 9.20
N TYR A 210 -2.49 -4.43 8.31
CA TYR A 210 -3.56 -3.51 7.91
C TYR A 210 -4.68 -4.23 7.17
N TYR A 211 -4.36 -5.17 6.28
CA TYR A 211 -5.38 -5.91 5.53
C TYR A 211 -6.16 -6.87 6.43
N LYS A 212 -5.49 -7.52 7.39
CA LYS A 212 -6.17 -8.34 8.41
C LYS A 212 -7.08 -7.51 9.30
N ALA A 213 -6.63 -6.33 9.75
CA ALA A 213 -7.48 -5.40 10.50
C ALA A 213 -8.70 -4.96 9.68
N TRP A 214 -8.56 -4.68 8.38
CA TRP A 214 -9.69 -4.36 7.51
C TRP A 214 -10.67 -5.53 7.36
N LEU A 215 -10.16 -6.76 7.22
CA LEU A 215 -10.99 -7.96 7.17
C LEU A 215 -11.70 -8.23 8.51
N GLU A 216 -11.10 -7.91 9.65
CA GLU A 216 -11.75 -8.00 10.97
C GLU A 216 -12.90 -6.99 11.09
N LEU A 217 -12.70 -5.74 10.65
CA LEU A 217 -13.79 -4.77 10.55
C LEU A 217 -14.91 -5.26 9.61
N MET A 218 -14.55 -5.91 8.49
CA MET A 218 -15.51 -6.44 7.52
C MET A 218 -16.37 -7.57 8.13
N ASP A 219 -15.78 -8.46 8.92
CA ASP A 219 -16.53 -9.52 9.61
C ASP A 219 -17.56 -8.90 10.58
N ASP A 220 -17.12 -7.95 11.42
CA ASP A 220 -17.94 -7.24 12.41
C ASP A 220 -18.94 -6.23 11.80
N ALA A 221 -18.84 -5.91 10.51
CA ALA A 221 -19.68 -4.89 9.87
C ALA A 221 -21.17 -5.31 9.84
N ALA A 222 -22.02 -4.54 10.52
CA ALA A 222 -23.47 -4.62 10.39
C ALA A 222 -23.94 -4.01 9.06
N GLU A 223 -24.99 -4.59 8.49
CA GLU A 223 -25.68 -4.10 7.30
C GLU A 223 -26.59 -2.92 7.68
N GLU A 224 -26.47 -1.80 6.96
CA GLU A 224 -27.36 -0.65 7.07
C GLU A 224 -28.67 -0.93 6.34
N THR A 225 -29.77 -0.42 6.90
CA THR A 225 -31.13 -0.59 6.36
C THR A 225 -31.87 0.74 6.15
N ASP A 226 -31.38 1.86 6.73
CA ASP A 226 -31.85 3.19 6.34
C ASP A 226 -31.31 3.56 4.96
N THR A 227 -32.23 3.65 3.99
CA THR A 227 -31.94 4.05 2.61
C THR A 227 -31.25 5.41 2.52
N SER A 228 -31.52 6.32 3.46
CA SER A 228 -30.86 7.64 3.52
C SER A 228 -29.36 7.51 3.84
N GLN A 229 -29.01 6.60 4.75
CA GLN A 229 -27.63 6.34 5.15
C GLN A 229 -26.89 5.52 4.10
N ILE A 230 -27.54 4.55 3.44
CA ILE A 230 -27.00 3.81 2.27
C ILE A 230 -26.65 4.78 1.13
N ILE A 231 -27.55 5.72 0.80
CA ILE A 231 -27.26 6.77 -0.21
C ILE A 231 -26.06 7.63 0.23
N CYS A 232 -26.00 8.04 1.50
CA CYS A 232 -24.88 8.82 2.03
C CYS A 232 -23.54 8.08 1.94
N ASN A 233 -23.53 6.75 2.17
CA ASN A 233 -22.38 5.88 2.00
C ASN A 233 -21.96 5.78 0.52
N CYS A 234 -22.92 5.59 -0.39
CA CYS A 234 -22.67 5.54 -1.83
C CYS A 234 -22.04 6.85 -2.35
N GLU A 235 -22.62 8.01 -2.00
CA GLU A 235 -22.05 9.31 -2.34
C GLU A 235 -20.64 9.50 -1.78
N ALA A 236 -20.37 8.99 -0.58
CA ALA A 236 -19.05 9.07 0.04
C ALA A 236 -17.99 8.27 -0.74
N GLN A 237 -18.32 7.04 -1.17
CA GLN A 237 -17.47 6.27 -2.07
C GLN A 237 -17.24 7.01 -3.39
N HIS A 238 -18.30 7.60 -3.97
CA HIS A 238 -18.21 8.33 -5.23
C HIS A 238 -17.32 9.59 -5.12
N ARG A 239 -17.44 10.37 -4.04
CA ARG A 239 -16.55 11.51 -3.75
C ARG A 239 -15.08 11.09 -3.63
N TYR A 240 -14.80 9.98 -2.95
CA TYR A 240 -13.45 9.41 -2.86
C TYR A 240 -12.90 9.02 -4.24
N LEU A 241 -13.74 8.39 -5.08
CA LEU A 241 -13.37 7.95 -6.42
C LEU A 241 -13.09 9.12 -7.39
N ILE A 242 -13.91 10.18 -7.36
CA ILE A 242 -13.65 11.43 -8.10
C ILE A 242 -12.30 12.02 -7.68
N TRP A 243 -12.10 12.23 -6.37
CA TRP A 243 -10.85 12.80 -5.85
C TRP A 243 -9.63 11.96 -6.24
N ARG A 244 -9.71 10.62 -6.16
CA ARG A 244 -8.67 9.72 -6.65
C ARG A 244 -8.41 9.92 -8.15
N ALA A 245 -9.45 9.96 -8.98
CA ALA A 245 -9.31 10.11 -10.43
C ALA A 245 -8.61 11.44 -10.80
N GLU A 246 -8.91 12.53 -10.08
CA GLU A 246 -8.24 13.82 -10.28
C GLU A 246 -6.79 13.84 -9.77
N LYS A 247 -6.54 13.38 -8.54
CA LYS A 247 -5.23 13.57 -7.88
C LYS A 247 -4.23 12.49 -8.21
N VAL A 248 -4.65 11.23 -8.25
CA VAL A 248 -3.73 10.14 -8.58
C VAL A 248 -3.26 10.35 -10.01
N GLY A 249 -4.14 10.79 -10.92
CA GLY A 249 -3.83 11.21 -12.30
C GLY A 249 -2.64 12.18 -12.50
N ALA A 250 -2.25 12.94 -11.47
CA ALA A 250 -1.12 13.86 -11.51
C ALA A 250 0.22 13.26 -11.00
N LEU A 251 0.22 12.08 -10.36
CA LEU A 251 1.39 11.52 -9.65
C LEU A 251 2.27 10.58 -10.48
N CYS A 252 1.78 10.01 -11.59
CA CYS A 252 2.59 9.19 -12.50
C CYS A 252 2.38 9.59 -13.97
N SER A 253 3.41 10.16 -14.60
CA SER A 253 3.38 10.60 -16.01
C SER A 253 3.50 9.47 -17.05
N TYR A 254 3.19 8.22 -16.69
CA TYR A 254 3.35 7.05 -17.56
C TYR A 254 2.07 6.76 -18.38
N LYS A 255 2.21 6.31 -19.63
CA LYS A 255 1.06 6.02 -20.52
C LYS A 255 0.14 4.90 -20.01
N ALA A 256 0.69 3.95 -19.24
CA ALA A 256 -0.04 2.94 -18.46
C ALA A 256 -1.19 3.52 -17.61
N PHE A 257 -1.09 4.78 -17.25
CA PHE A 257 -1.93 5.43 -16.25
C PHE A 257 -3.28 5.91 -16.80
N VAL A 258 -3.41 6.11 -18.12
CA VAL A 258 -4.73 6.39 -18.74
C VAL A 258 -5.66 5.19 -18.55
N THR A 259 -5.13 3.97 -18.70
CA THR A 259 -5.88 2.74 -18.42
C THR A 259 -6.24 2.63 -16.94
N PHE A 260 -5.31 2.94 -16.03
CA PHE A 260 -5.60 2.97 -14.60
C PHE A 260 -6.68 3.99 -14.21
N ILE A 261 -6.67 5.19 -14.80
CA ILE A 261 -7.72 6.19 -14.61
C ILE A 261 -9.05 5.72 -15.21
N ASN A 262 -9.05 5.06 -16.37
CA ASN A 262 -10.25 4.46 -16.94
C ASN A 262 -10.78 3.30 -16.08
N PHE A 263 -9.91 2.52 -15.45
CA PHE A 263 -10.27 1.47 -14.50
C PHE A 263 -10.82 2.03 -13.19
N ILE A 264 -10.27 3.12 -12.65
CA ILE A 264 -10.88 3.88 -11.54
C ILE A 264 -12.27 4.41 -11.93
N LYS A 265 -12.41 4.97 -13.14
CA LYS A 265 -13.70 5.48 -13.64
C LYS A 265 -14.72 4.35 -13.79
N ALA A 266 -14.34 3.21 -14.36
CA ALA A 266 -15.19 2.01 -14.42
C ALA A 266 -15.54 1.46 -13.02
N SER A 267 -14.62 1.57 -12.05
CA SER A 267 -14.89 1.25 -10.63
C SER A 267 -15.86 2.21 -9.93
N SER A 268 -16.16 3.36 -10.57
CA SER A 268 -17.04 4.42 -10.06
C SER A 268 -18.42 4.49 -10.73
N SER A 269 -18.67 3.63 -11.72
CA SER A 269 -20.02 3.32 -12.17
C SER A 269 -20.78 2.58 -11.06
N CYS A 270 -21.80 3.22 -10.51
CA CYS A 270 -22.77 2.58 -9.63
C CYS A 270 -23.99 2.17 -10.49
N ASP A 271 -23.80 1.12 -11.29
CA ASP A 271 -24.85 0.36 -11.97
C ASP A 271 -25.06 -0.98 -11.24
#